data_AF-A0A920AII3-F1
#
_entry.id   AF-A0A920AII3-F1
#
_cell.length_a   1.000
_cell.length_b   1.000
_cell.length_c   1.000
_cell.angle_alpha   90.00
_cell.angle_beta   90.00
_cell.angle_gamma   90.00
#
_symmetry.space_group_name_H-M   'P 1'
#
loop_
_entity.id
_entity.type
_entity.pdbx_description
1 polymer ?
#
loop_
_entity_poly.entity_id
_entity_poly.type
_entity_poly.pdbx_seq_one_letter_code
_entity_poly.pdbx_strand_id
1 'polypeptide(L)'
;MEAGKTALSEHKLDLVDAMVIAADSSADDATVEAYERSACPTCGSCSGMFTANSMNCLTEALGLSLPGNGSLLATHADREQLFLRAGRLIVDWRGAGTSRMTPRRCLVRLPADARLKTP
;
A
#
# COMPACT_ATOMS: atom_id res chain seq x y z
N MET A 1 -5.73 0.70 1.21
CA MET A 1 -7.01 1.34 1.57
C MET A 1 -7.22 1.18 3.06
N GLU A 2 -8.10 1.97 3.65
CA GLU A 2 -8.55 1.75 5.03
C GLU A 2 -9.41 0.48 5.11
N ALA A 3 -9.35 -0.22 6.25
CA ALA A 3 -10.23 -1.34 6.49
C ALA A 3 -11.67 -0.87 6.74
N GLY A 4 -12.62 -1.63 6.22
CA GLY A 4 -14.06 -1.40 6.36
C GLY A 4 -14.54 -1.56 7.80
N LYS A 5 -15.73 -1.00 8.07
CA LYS A 5 -16.44 -1.14 9.34
C LYS A 5 -17.93 -1.26 9.05
N THR A 6 -18.62 -2.12 9.78
CA THR A 6 -20.08 -2.27 9.73
C THR A 6 -20.63 -2.41 11.14
N ALA A 7 -21.92 -2.16 11.34
CA ALA A 7 -22.60 -2.44 12.61
C ALA A 7 -22.87 -3.95 12.83
N LEU A 8 -22.73 -4.76 11.77
CA LEU A 8 -23.00 -6.21 11.80
C LEU A 8 -21.83 -7.04 12.35
N SER A 9 -20.66 -6.43 12.58
CA SER A 9 -19.44 -7.12 12.98
C SER A 9 -18.56 -6.24 13.88
N GLU A 10 -18.02 -6.84 14.93
CA GLU A 10 -17.06 -6.19 15.84
C GLU A 10 -15.65 -6.10 15.24
N HIS A 11 -15.30 -6.97 14.27
CA HIS A 11 -14.00 -6.91 13.59
C HIS A 11 -14.05 -5.99 12.37
N LYS A 12 -12.89 -5.43 12.02
CA LYS A 12 -12.75 -4.62 10.81
C LYS A 12 -12.93 -5.50 9.58
N LEU A 13 -13.67 -5.00 8.60
CA LEU A 13 -13.96 -5.70 7.36
C LEU A 13 -12.86 -5.48 6.31
N ASP A 14 -12.64 -6.50 5.49
CA ASP A 14 -11.93 -6.38 4.22
C ASP A 14 -12.66 -7.10 3.08
N LEU A 15 -12.05 -7.08 1.88
CA LEU A 15 -12.63 -7.69 0.69
C LEU A 15 -12.85 -9.21 0.85
N VAL A 16 -12.02 -9.90 1.63
CA VAL A 16 -12.17 -11.34 1.87
C VAL A 16 -13.42 -11.61 2.68
N ASP A 17 -13.73 -10.79 3.68
CA ASP A 17 -14.98 -10.95 4.46
C ASP A 17 -16.22 -10.84 3.57
N ALA A 18 -16.24 -9.89 2.63
CA ALA A 18 -17.32 -9.76 1.66
C ALA A 18 -17.42 -10.98 0.73
N MET A 19 -16.28 -11.53 0.29
CA MET A 19 -16.27 -12.75 -0.53
C MET A 19 -16.72 -13.99 0.24
N VAL A 20 -16.36 -14.09 1.53
CA VAL A 20 -16.73 -15.22 2.39
C VAL A 20 -18.24 -15.20 2.66
N ILE A 21 -18.81 -14.06 3.05
CA ILE A 21 -20.24 -13.98 3.34
C ILE A 21 -21.09 -14.18 2.08
N ALA A 22 -20.64 -13.69 0.93
CA ALA A 22 -21.33 -13.91 -0.34
C ALA A 22 -21.35 -15.39 -0.78
N ALA A 23 -20.41 -16.20 -0.29
CA ALA A 23 -20.37 -17.63 -0.53
C ALA A 23 -21.13 -18.47 0.53
N ASP A 24 -21.57 -17.85 1.63
CA ASP A 24 -22.31 -18.52 2.70
C ASP A 24 -23.79 -18.63 2.33
N SER A 25 -24.27 -19.86 2.14
CA SER A 25 -25.67 -20.13 1.79
C SER A 25 -26.66 -19.86 2.92
N SER A 26 -26.17 -19.58 4.14
CA SER A 26 -27.00 -19.21 5.29
C SER A 26 -27.16 -17.70 5.46
N ALA A 27 -26.38 -16.88 4.75
CA ALA A 27 -26.49 -15.42 4.78
C ALA A 27 -27.67 -14.94 3.92
N ASP A 28 -28.39 -13.92 4.39
CA ASP A 28 -29.42 -13.25 3.59
C ASP A 28 -28.83 -12.16 2.69
N ASP A 29 -29.55 -11.83 1.62
CA ASP A 29 -29.09 -10.83 0.63
C ASP A 29 -28.81 -9.47 1.26
N ALA A 30 -29.56 -9.09 2.31
CA ALA A 30 -29.38 -7.83 3.02
C ALA A 30 -28.06 -7.79 3.80
N THR A 31 -27.67 -8.90 4.43
CA THR A 31 -26.37 -9.03 5.11
C THR A 31 -25.24 -8.99 4.10
N VAL A 32 -25.36 -9.71 2.98
CA VAL A 32 -24.34 -9.70 1.92
C VAL A 32 -24.15 -8.28 1.38
N GLU A 33 -25.23 -7.57 1.03
CA GLU A 33 -25.15 -6.19 0.55
C GLU A 33 -24.48 -5.25 1.57
N ALA A 34 -24.80 -5.39 2.85
CA ALA A 34 -24.20 -4.57 3.90
C ALA A 34 -22.69 -4.78 4.04
N TYR A 35 -22.22 -6.02 3.89
CA TYR A 35 -20.79 -6.34 3.89
C TYR A 35 -20.09 -5.80 2.64
N GLU A 36 -20.66 -6.02 1.45
CA GLU A 36 -20.11 -5.54 0.18
C GLU A 36 -19.92 -4.01 0.17
N ARG A 37 -20.94 -3.28 0.63
CA ARG A 37 -20.88 -1.80 0.70
C ARG A 37 -19.87 -1.28 1.71
N SER A 38 -19.53 -2.08 2.72
CA SER A 38 -18.66 -1.66 3.83
C SER A 38 -17.22 -2.12 3.67
N ALA A 39 -16.96 -3.19 2.91
CA ALA A 39 -15.64 -3.80 2.77
C ALA A 39 -14.62 -2.90 2.05
N CYS A 40 -15.08 -2.01 1.16
CA CYS A 40 -14.23 -1.14 0.36
C CYS A 40 -14.48 0.37 0.59
N PRO A 41 -14.15 0.94 1.76
CA PRO A 41 -14.60 2.28 2.14
C PRO A 41 -13.84 3.42 1.44
N THR A 42 -12.63 3.18 0.95
CA THR A 42 -11.72 4.20 0.41
C THR A 42 -10.94 3.65 -0.79
N CYS A 43 -10.27 4.53 -1.53
CA CYS A 43 -9.39 4.11 -2.61
C CYS A 43 -8.11 3.41 -2.08
N GLY A 44 -7.47 2.61 -2.94
CA GLY A 44 -6.19 1.95 -2.68
C GLY A 44 -6.25 0.42 -2.79
N SER A 45 -5.12 -0.24 -2.51
CA SER A 45 -5.03 -1.71 -2.43
C SER A 45 -5.80 -2.27 -1.23
N CYS A 46 -6.19 -3.55 -1.29
CA CYS A 46 -6.79 -4.30 -0.18
C CYS A 46 -6.08 -4.02 1.16
N SER A 47 -6.83 -3.94 2.25
CA SER A 47 -6.30 -3.60 3.59
C SER A 47 -5.39 -4.69 4.20
N GLY A 48 -5.53 -5.95 3.81
CA GLY A 48 -4.70 -7.07 4.28
C GLY A 48 -3.31 -7.17 3.62
N MET A 49 -2.42 -8.00 4.19
CA MET A 49 -1.06 -8.27 3.65
C MET A 49 -1.07 -9.24 2.45
N PHE A 50 -1.85 -8.89 1.42
CA PHE A 50 -1.90 -9.61 0.16
C PHE A 50 -0.82 -9.14 -0.81
N THR A 51 -0.88 -9.59 -2.06
CA THR A 51 0.13 -9.32 -3.09
C THR A 51 0.50 -7.84 -3.21
N ALA A 52 -0.48 -6.93 -3.24
CA ALA A 52 -0.20 -5.50 -3.41
C ALA A 52 0.63 -4.91 -2.26
N ASN A 53 0.21 -5.15 -1.00
CA ASN A 53 0.91 -4.60 0.16
C ASN A 53 2.25 -5.32 0.40
N SER A 54 2.30 -6.64 0.22
CA SER A 54 3.52 -7.43 0.33
C SER A 54 4.57 -7.01 -0.72
N MET A 55 4.15 -6.75 -1.97
CA MET A 55 5.06 -6.25 -3.01
C MET A 55 5.51 -4.82 -2.72
N ASN A 56 4.65 -3.94 -2.19
CA ASN A 56 5.05 -2.59 -1.80
C ASN A 56 6.12 -2.63 -0.69
N CYS A 57 5.92 -3.45 0.35
CA CYS A 57 6.93 -3.67 1.40
C CYS A 57 8.23 -4.25 0.84
N LEU A 58 8.14 -5.20 -0.09
CA LEU A 58 9.32 -5.75 -0.76
C LEU A 58 10.08 -4.69 -1.56
N THR A 59 9.39 -3.81 -2.30
CA THR A 59 10.06 -2.74 -3.05
C THR A 59 10.78 -1.75 -2.14
N GLU A 60 10.24 -1.50 -0.94
CA GLU A 60 10.89 -0.69 0.08
C GLU A 60 12.15 -1.39 0.62
N ALA A 61 12.05 -2.68 0.97
CA ALA A 61 13.19 -3.49 1.42
C ALA A 61 14.31 -3.60 0.38
N LEU A 62 13.95 -3.65 -0.91
CA LEU A 62 14.91 -3.67 -2.03
C LEU A 62 15.52 -2.29 -2.35
N GLY A 63 15.07 -1.21 -1.70
CA GLY A 63 15.53 0.15 -1.97
C GLY A 63 15.02 0.72 -3.29
N LEU A 64 13.94 0.16 -3.82
CA LEU A 64 13.26 0.65 -5.04
C LEU A 64 12.18 1.67 -4.73
N SER A 65 11.67 1.68 -3.51
CA SER A 65 10.67 2.62 -3.01
C SER A 65 11.22 3.42 -1.84
N LEU A 66 10.70 4.63 -1.65
CA LEU A 66 11.02 5.46 -0.50
C LEU A 66 10.49 4.82 0.80
N PRO A 67 11.17 5.03 1.95
CA PRO A 67 10.68 4.59 3.24
C PRO A 67 9.26 5.10 3.51
N GLY A 68 8.40 4.21 4.00
CA GLY A 68 6.98 4.47 4.24
C GLY A 68 6.06 4.21 3.05
N ASN A 69 6.57 3.88 1.86
CA ASN A 69 5.72 3.55 0.70
C ASN A 69 4.89 2.27 0.93
N GLY A 70 5.46 1.29 1.65
CA GLY A 70 4.80 0.02 1.96
C GLY A 70 3.69 0.12 3.00
N SER A 71 3.77 1.09 3.91
CA SER A 71 2.92 1.16 5.10
C SER A 71 1.92 2.31 5.10
N LEU A 72 2.15 3.37 4.32
CA LEU A 72 1.28 4.54 4.31
C LEU A 72 -0.03 4.28 3.55
N LEU A 73 -1.16 4.66 4.16
CA LEU A 73 -2.49 4.54 3.54
C LEU A 73 -2.61 5.42 2.29
N ALA A 74 -3.50 5.04 1.36
CA ALA A 74 -3.75 5.79 0.12
C ALA A 74 -4.35 7.18 0.39
N THR A 75 -5.17 7.28 1.44
CA THR A 75 -5.87 8.49 1.90
C THR A 75 -5.05 9.36 2.85
N HIS A 76 -3.86 8.90 3.27
CA HIS A 76 -3.07 9.62 4.26
C HIS A 76 -2.50 10.92 3.67
N ALA A 77 -2.60 12.04 4.41
CA ALA A 77 -2.12 13.36 3.96
C ALA A 77 -0.62 13.35 3.58
N ASP A 78 0.21 12.65 4.36
CA ASP A 78 1.65 12.54 4.10
C ASP A 78 2.01 11.83 2.78
N ARG A 79 1.05 11.16 2.12
CA ARG A 79 1.31 10.45 0.85
C ARG A 79 1.68 11.42 -0.25
N GLU A 80 1.15 12.65 -0.20
CA GLU A 80 1.54 13.73 -1.11
C GLU A 80 3.05 14.03 -1.00
N GLN A 81 3.58 14.13 0.22
CA GLN A 81 5.00 14.41 0.44
C GLN A 81 5.88 13.28 -0.10
N LEU A 82 5.43 12.02 0.01
CA LEU A 82 6.11 10.86 -0.56
C LEU A 82 6.19 10.96 -2.09
N PHE A 83 5.11 11.37 -2.76
CA PHE A 83 5.09 11.58 -4.21
C PHE A 83 6.00 12.74 -4.64
N LEU A 84 5.93 13.88 -3.95
CA LEU A 84 6.78 15.05 -4.25
C LEU A 84 8.26 14.73 -4.05
N ARG A 85 8.61 13.99 -2.98
CA ARG A 85 9.98 13.53 -2.73
C ARG A 85 10.46 12.58 -3.82
N ALA A 86 9.63 11.60 -4.21
CA ALA A 86 9.98 10.67 -5.29
C ALA A 86 10.25 11.41 -6.62
N GLY A 87 9.40 12.40 -6.95
CA GLY A 87 9.55 13.24 -8.13
C GLY A 87 10.85 14.06 -8.15
N ARG A 88 11.24 14.67 -7.03
CA ARG A 88 12.52 15.39 -6.90
C ARG A 88 13.70 14.44 -7.02
N LEU A 89 13.65 13.32 -6.30
CA LEU A 89 14.73 12.33 -6.27
C LEU A 89 15.04 11.75 -7.66
N ILE A 90 14.02 11.44 -8.45
CA ILE A 90 14.25 10.89 -9.79
C ILE A 90 14.89 11.92 -10.74
N VAL A 91 14.56 13.21 -10.60
CA VAL A 91 15.20 14.29 -11.37
C VAL A 91 16.65 14.47 -10.94
N ASP A 92 16.94 14.46 -9.63
CA ASP A 92 18.31 14.56 -9.11
C ASP A 92 19.18 13.39 -9.60
N TRP A 93 18.65 12.17 -9.60
CA TRP A 93 19.31 10.98 -10.13
C TRP A 93 19.60 11.06 -11.64
N ARG A 94 18.87 11.90 -12.37
CA ARG A 94 19.12 12.19 -13.78
C ARG A 94 20.11 13.34 -13.99
N GLY A 95 20.16 14.32 -13.07
CA GLY A 95 20.68 15.66 -13.33
C GLY A 95 22.07 16.03 -12.81
N ALA A 96 22.67 15.33 -11.84
CA ALA A 96 23.96 15.74 -11.27
C ALA A 96 25.00 14.62 -11.24
N GLY A 97 26.25 14.98 -11.56
CA GLY A 97 27.33 14.05 -11.90
C GLY A 97 27.69 12.98 -10.86
N THR A 98 28.28 11.91 -11.40
CA THR A 98 29.02 10.79 -10.76
C THR A 98 28.30 9.52 -10.31
N SER A 99 26.97 9.38 -10.47
CA SER A 99 26.38 8.03 -10.55
C SER A 99 25.01 8.01 -11.22
N ARG A 100 24.96 7.81 -12.54
CA ARG A 100 23.73 7.48 -13.28
C ARG A 100 23.01 6.34 -12.57
N MET A 101 21.94 6.64 -11.85
CA MET A 101 21.14 5.62 -11.17
C MET A 101 20.22 4.97 -12.21
N THR A 102 20.28 3.64 -12.28
CA THR A 102 19.46 2.82 -13.16
C THR A 102 18.74 1.78 -12.31
N PRO A 103 17.61 1.20 -12.77
CA PRO A 103 16.93 0.15 -12.00
C PRO A 103 17.86 -1.00 -11.57
N ARG A 104 18.77 -1.41 -12.46
CA ARG A 104 19.80 -2.41 -12.15
C ARG A 104 20.75 -1.94 -11.04
N ARG A 105 21.14 -0.66 -11.04
CA ARG A 105 22.02 -0.09 -10.01
C ARG A 105 21.32 0.05 -8.66
N CYS A 106 20.03 0.39 -8.61
CA CYS A 106 19.29 0.44 -7.35
C CYS A 106 19.27 -0.93 -6.64
N LEU A 107 19.02 -2.00 -7.40
CA LEU A 107 18.95 -3.36 -6.86
C LEU A 107 20.28 -3.89 -6.30
N VAL A 108 21.42 -3.45 -6.86
CA VAL A 108 22.76 -3.92 -6.43
C VAL A 108 23.47 -2.92 -5.52
N ARG A 109 22.99 -1.67 -5.46
CA ARG A 109 23.57 -0.57 -4.67
C ARG A 109 22.44 0.24 -4.05
N LEU A 110 21.95 -0.25 -2.91
CA LEU A 110 21.06 0.50 -2.03
C LEU A 110 21.70 1.86 -1.71
N PRO A 111 21.13 2.97 -2.20
CA PRO A 111 21.68 4.30 -1.96
C PRO A 111 21.53 4.62 -0.46
N ALA A 112 22.44 5.44 0.09
CA ALA A 112 22.57 5.60 1.55
C ALA A 112 21.30 6.16 2.22
N ASP A 113 20.52 6.93 1.47
CA ASP A 113 19.20 7.47 1.78
C ASP A 113 18.07 6.41 1.82
N ALA A 114 18.28 5.24 1.23
CA ALA A 114 17.40 4.07 1.37
C ALA A 114 17.81 3.13 2.53
N ARG A 115 19.00 3.33 3.13
CA ARG A 115 19.50 2.51 4.26
C ARG A 115 19.16 3.05 5.64
N LEU A 116 18.67 4.29 5.73
CA LEU A 116 18.45 4.97 7.00
C LEU A 116 16.96 5.29 7.16
N LYS A 117 16.37 4.67 8.19
CA LYS A 117 15.00 4.85 8.71
C LYS A 117 13.94 3.90 8.13
N THR A 118 14.15 2.59 8.26
CA THR A 118 13.06 1.79 8.86
C THR A 118 13.06 2.11 10.37
N PRO A 119 11.90 2.26 11.03
CA PRO A 119 11.87 2.33 12.49
C PRO A 119 12.55 1.12 13.14
#